data_AF-A0A9E3F6Q2-F1
#
_entry.id   AF-A0A9E3F6Q2-F1
#
_cell.length_a   1.000
_cell.length_b   1.000
_cell.length_c   1.000
_cell.angle_alpha   90.00
_cell.angle_beta   90.00
_cell.angle_gamma   90.00
#
_symmetry.space_group_name_H-M   'P 1'
#
loop_
_entity.id
_entity.type
_entity.pdbx_description
1 polymer ?
#
loop_
_entity_poly.entity_id
_entity_poly.type
_entity_poly.pdbx_seq_one_letter_code
_entity_poly.pdbx_strand_id
1 'polypeptide(L)'
;IPEFHFGRIDVRFASLAALRRGEAFRVIEVNGAGSEATHVWDPRTTLLRAWRDQFLHYGLAYRIGAANRARGARPTGVRELFRLWRTQRRLMAAYPLHD
;
A
#
# COMPACT_ATOMS: atom_id res chain seq x y z
N ILE A 1 -2.77 -5.93 12.17
CA ILE A 1 -2.51 -6.75 10.97
C ILE A 1 -1.16 -7.42 11.18
N PRO A 2 -1.12 -8.67 11.68
CA PRO A 2 0.14 -9.40 11.83
C PRO A 2 0.78 -9.66 10.45
N GLU A 3 2.11 -9.76 10.40
CA GLU A 3 2.87 -9.97 9.15
C GLU A 3 2.67 -8.89 8.07
N PHE A 4 2.36 -7.64 8.45
CA PHE A 4 2.37 -6.50 7.55
C PHE A 4 3.78 -5.90 7.44
N HIS A 5 4.48 -6.22 6.35
CA HIS A 5 5.88 -5.87 6.17
C HIS A 5 6.11 -4.67 5.24
N PHE A 6 5.16 -4.36 4.36
CA PHE A 6 5.29 -3.31 3.34
C PHE A 6 3.93 -2.79 2.90
N GLY A 7 3.79 -1.46 2.88
CA GLY A 7 2.59 -0.76 2.41
C GLY A 7 2.49 0.64 3.00
N ARG A 8 1.34 1.29 2.82
CA ARG A 8 1.03 2.62 3.36
C ARG A 8 -0.24 2.56 4.20
N ILE A 9 -0.33 3.42 5.20
CA ILE A 9 -1.53 3.57 6.03
C ILE A 9 -1.98 5.01 5.91
N ASP A 10 -3.24 5.21 5.53
CA ASP A 10 -3.82 6.54 5.47
C ASP A 10 -4.58 6.76 6.77
N VAL A 11 -4.31 7.90 7.41
CA VAL A 11 -4.82 8.23 8.73
C VAL A 11 -5.56 9.56 8.69
N ARG A 12 -6.67 9.62 9.43
CA ARG A 12 -7.37 10.87 9.76
C ARG A 12 -7.03 11.25 11.20
N PHE A 13 -6.63 12.49 11.42
CA PHE A 13 -6.16 12.97 12.72
C PHE A 13 -6.67 14.38 13.03
N ALA A 14 -6.75 14.74 14.32
CA ALA A 14 -7.27 16.03 14.75
C ALA A 14 -6.24 17.17 14.63
N SER A 15 -4.96 16.90 14.92
CA SER A 15 -3.86 17.86 14.74
C SER A 15 -2.53 17.15 14.55
N LEU A 16 -1.58 17.80 13.88
CA LEU A 16 -0.25 17.23 13.64
C LEU A 16 0.52 16.98 14.96
N ALA A 17 0.32 17.84 15.96
CA ALA A 17 0.94 17.68 17.27
C ALA A 17 0.46 16.41 17.98
N ALA A 18 -0.84 16.11 17.95
CA ALA A 18 -1.39 14.87 18.51
C ALA A 18 -0.90 13.63 17.74
N LEU A 19 -0.91 13.69 16.40
CA LEU A 19 -0.42 12.60 15.56
C LEU A 19 1.05 12.24 15.87
N ARG A 20 1.91 13.25 16.05
CA ARG A 20 3.33 13.03 16.41
C ARG A 20 3.53 12.35 17.77
N ARG A 21 2.56 12.46 18.68
CA ARG A 21 2.55 11.73 19.96
C ARG A 21 1.88 10.34 19.87
N GLY A 22 1.39 9.97 18.69
CA GLY A 22 0.62 8.73 18.50
C GLY A 22 -0.81 8.81 19.07
N GLU A 23 -1.36 10.03 19.21
CA GLU A 23 -2.68 10.27 19.80
C GLU A 23 -3.70 10.75 18.75
N ALA A 24 -4.99 10.58 19.06
CA ALA A 24 -6.10 11.21 18.35
C ALA A 24 -6.08 11.05 16.81
N PHE A 25 -5.71 9.86 16.33
CA PHE A 25 -5.81 9.49 14.92
C PHE A 25 -6.58 8.18 14.72
N ARG A 26 -7.15 8.00 13.53
CA ARG A 26 -7.74 6.74 13.09
C ARG A 26 -7.13 6.34 11.75
N VAL A 27 -6.86 5.05 11.62
CA VAL A 27 -6.56 4.43 10.32
C VAL A 27 -7.84 4.36 9.51
N ILE A 28 -7.83 4.93 8.31
CA ILE A 28 -8.97 4.92 7.38
C ILE A 28 -8.73 4.00 6.18
N GLU A 29 -7.48 3.73 5.83
CA GLU A 29 -7.11 2.84 4.74
C GLU A 29 -5.77 2.15 5.01
N VAL A 30 -5.65 0.91 4.53
CA VAL A 30 -4.38 0.19 4.47
C VAL A 30 -4.12 -0.19 3.03
N ASN A 31 -3.11 0.46 2.45
CA ASN A 31 -2.62 0.18 1.11
C ASN A 31 -1.55 -0.91 1.20
N GLY A 32 -1.75 -2.01 0.48
CA GLY A 32 -0.82 -3.15 0.46
C GLY A 32 0.44 -2.91 -0.39
N ALA A 33 1.04 -3.98 -0.90
CA ALA A 33 2.31 -3.92 -1.63
C ALA A 33 2.28 -3.07 -2.92
N GLY A 34 1.10 -2.76 -3.45
CA GLY A 34 0.92 -1.84 -4.58
C GLY A 34 0.93 -0.35 -4.20
N SER A 35 1.16 0.00 -2.93
CA SER A 35 1.16 1.40 -2.49
C SER A 35 2.32 2.20 -3.10
N GLU A 36 2.03 3.38 -3.62
CA GLU A 36 3.03 4.34 -4.08
C GLU A 36 3.38 5.35 -2.98
N ALA A 37 4.61 5.89 -3.05
CA ALA A 37 5.05 6.95 -2.15
C ALA A 37 4.30 8.24 -2.48
N THR A 38 3.59 8.84 -1.53
CA THR A 38 2.74 10.02 -1.82
C THR A 38 3.51 11.21 -2.39
N HIS A 39 4.80 11.36 -2.05
CA HIS A 39 5.63 12.46 -2.54
C HIS A 39 5.98 12.37 -4.03
N VAL A 40 5.80 11.22 -4.70
CA VAL A 40 6.02 11.13 -6.16
C VAL A 40 5.00 11.95 -6.94
N TRP A 41 3.88 12.29 -6.32
CA TRP A 41 2.81 13.12 -6.84
C TRP A 41 2.92 14.60 -6.44
N ASP A 42 3.94 15.00 -5.66
CA ASP A 42 4.18 16.41 -5.32
C ASP A 42 4.63 17.17 -6.58
N PRO A 43 4.03 18.32 -6.92
CA PRO A 43 4.40 19.10 -8.11
C PRO A 43 5.86 19.57 -8.12
N ARG A 44 6.54 19.55 -6.97
CA ARG A 44 7.97 19.89 -6.84
C ARG A 44 8.87 18.67 -7.08
N THR A 45 8.32 17.47 -7.18
CA THR A 45 9.08 16.25 -7.47
C THR A 45 9.33 16.14 -8.96
N THR A 46 10.60 16.05 -9.36
CA THR A 46 10.95 15.81 -10.77
C THR A 46 10.63 14.38 -11.18
N LEU A 47 10.35 14.16 -12.47
CA LEU A 47 10.05 12.84 -13.01
C LEU A 47 11.17 11.81 -12.71
N LEU A 48 12.43 12.21 -12.85
CA LEU A 48 13.58 11.35 -12.51
C LEU A 48 13.55 10.91 -11.04
N ARG A 49 13.23 11.83 -10.13
CA ARG A 49 13.14 11.53 -8.71
C ARG A 49 11.94 10.63 -8.39
N ALA A 50 10.79 10.90 -9.01
CA ALA A 50 9.60 10.05 -8.90
C ALA A 50 9.92 8.61 -9.33
N TRP A 51 10.55 8.41 -10.49
CA TRP A 51 10.96 7.09 -10.96
C TRP A 51 11.96 6.41 -10.04
N ARG A 52 13.01 7.13 -9.61
CA ARG A 52 14.01 6.56 -8.70
C ARG A 52 13.37 6.05 -7.41
N ASP A 53 12.47 6.85 -6.83
CA ASP A 53 11.82 6.52 -5.58
C ASP A 53 10.81 5.35 -5.80
N GLN A 54 10.14 5.29 -6.95
CA GLN A 54 9.26 4.17 -7.31
C GLN A 54 10.02 2.85 -7.54
N PHE A 55 11.18 2.88 -8.21
CA PHE A 55 12.03 1.70 -8.37
C PHE A 55 12.57 1.19 -7.03
N LEU A 56 12.92 2.11 -6.13
CA LEU A 56 13.33 1.76 -4.77
C LEU A 56 12.19 1.07 -4.00
N HIS A 57 10.97 1.59 -4.09
CA HIS A 57 9.78 0.96 -3.50
C HIS A 57 9.53 -0.45 -4.02
N TYR A 58 9.53 -0.65 -5.34
CA TYR A 58 9.36 -1.99 -5.90
C TYR A 58 10.52 -2.91 -5.49
N GLY A 59 11.76 -2.44 -5.54
CA GLY A 59 12.92 -3.22 -5.10
C GLY A 59 12.85 -3.64 -3.63
N LEU A 60 12.30 -2.81 -2.75
CA LEU A 60 12.03 -3.18 -1.35
C LEU A 60 10.93 -4.24 -1.25
N ALA A 61 9.80 -4.06 -1.94
CA ALA A 61 8.69 -5.00 -1.93
C ALA A 61 9.13 -6.41 -2.39
N TYR A 62 9.91 -6.51 -3.47
CA TYR A 62 10.43 -7.79 -3.97
C TYR A 62 11.42 -8.44 -3.01
N ARG A 63 12.33 -7.66 -2.38
CA ARG A 63 13.27 -8.20 -1.38
C ARG A 63 12.54 -8.75 -0.15
N ILE A 64 11.54 -8.02 0.35
CA ILE A 64 10.69 -8.47 1.45
C ILE A 64 9.93 -9.74 1.05
N GLY A 65 9.36 -9.78 -0.15
CA GLY A 65 8.69 -10.96 -0.70
C GLY A 65 9.62 -12.18 -0.77
N ALA A 66 10.86 -12.00 -1.22
CA ALA A 66 11.87 -13.05 -1.27
C ALA A 66 12.24 -13.55 0.14
N ALA A 67 12.44 -12.65 1.10
CA ALA A 67 12.71 -13.01 2.49
C ALA A 67 11.54 -13.78 3.13
N ASN A 68 10.30 -13.36 2.86
CA ASN A 68 9.11 -14.05 3.34
C ASN A 68 8.97 -15.44 2.70
N ARG A 69 9.28 -15.58 1.40
CA ARG A 69 9.33 -16.89 0.74
C ARG A 69 10.39 -17.80 1.34
N ALA A 70 11.57 -17.28 1.66
CA ALA A 70 12.62 -18.05 2.35
C ALA A 70 12.18 -18.51 3.74
N ARG A 71 11.32 -17.74 4.43
CA ARG A 71 10.65 -18.13 5.69
C ARG A 71 9.49 -19.12 5.52
N GLY A 72 9.20 -19.57 4.29
CA GLY A 72 8.14 -20.54 3.99
C GLY A 72 6.81 -19.96 3.52
N ALA A 73 6.70 -18.62 3.36
CA ALA A 73 5.50 -18.01 2.80
C ALA A 73 5.32 -18.40 1.33
N ARG A 74 4.09 -18.75 0.94
CA ARG A 74 3.76 -19.12 -0.45
C ARG A 74 3.17 -17.90 -1.17
N PRO A 75 3.71 -17.48 -2.33
CA PRO A 75 3.12 -16.42 -3.11
C PRO A 75 1.76 -16.84 -3.66
N THR A 76 0.88 -15.86 -3.88
CA THR A 76 -0.44 -16.09 -4.50
C THR A 76 -0.27 -16.65 -5.91
N GLY A 77 -0.85 -17.82 -6.17
CA GLY A 77 -0.86 -18.43 -7.50
C GLY A 77 -1.85 -17.73 -8.46
N VAL A 78 -1.65 -17.90 -9.77
CA VAL A 78 -2.45 -17.25 -10.83
C VAL A 78 -3.95 -17.51 -10.68
N ARG A 79 -4.36 -18.75 -10.36
CA ARG A 79 -5.78 -19.09 -10.16
C ARG A 79 -6.41 -18.32 -9.00
N GLU A 80 -5.67 -18.18 -7.91
CA GLU A 80 -6.13 -17.43 -6.73
C GLU A 80 -6.16 -15.93 -7.03
N LEU A 81 -5.13 -15.41 -7.71
CA LEU A 81 -5.10 -14.02 -8.14
C LEU A 81 -6.31 -13.67 -9.01
N PHE A 82 -6.67 -14.54 -9.96
CA PHE A 82 -7.86 -14.35 -10.79
C PHE A 82 -9.17 -14.37 -9.98
N ARG A 83 -9.27 -15.27 -8.99
CA ARG A 83 -10.41 -15.31 -8.07
C ARG A 83 -10.54 -14.01 -7.28
N LEU A 84 -9.44 -13.53 -6.69
CA LEU A 84 -9.38 -12.28 -5.93
C LEU A 84 -9.75 -11.09 -6.81
N TRP A 85 -9.24 -11.02 -8.04
CA TRP A 85 -9.61 -9.98 -9.00
C TRP A 85 -11.10 -9.98 -9.33
N ARG A 86 -11.71 -11.16 -9.55
CA ARG A 86 -13.17 -11.26 -9.77
C ARG A 86 -13.97 -10.79 -8.55
N THR A 87 -13.53 -11.15 -7.35
CA THR A 87 -14.15 -10.70 -6.10
C THR A 87 -14.05 -9.18 -5.97
N GLN A 88 -12.87 -8.60 -6.19
CA GLN A 88 -12.65 -7.16 -6.18
C GLN A 88 -13.57 -6.44 -7.17
N ARG A 89 -13.69 -6.94 -8.42
CA ARG A 89 -14.60 -6.35 -9.40
C ARG A 89 -16.06 -6.36 -8.97
N ARG A 90 -16.52 -7.44 -8.32
CA ARG A 90 -17.89 -7.52 -7.77
C ARG A 90 -18.09 -6.54 -6.62
N LEU A 91 -17.11 -6.43 -5.73
CA LEU A 91 -17.15 -5.47 -4.63
C LEU A 91 -17.22 -4.04 -5.18
N MET A 92 -16.31 -3.67 -6.08
CA MET A 92 -16.27 -2.34 -6.70
C MET A 92 -17.59 -1.95 -7.38
N ALA A 93 -18.30 -2.90 -7.98
CA ALA A 93 -19.62 -2.65 -8.57
C ALA A 93 -20.72 -2.33 -7.54
N ALA A 94 -20.51 -2.67 -6.26
CA ALA A 94 -21.42 -2.36 -5.16
C ALA A 94 -21.01 -1.09 -4.38
N TYR A 95 -19.85 -0.49 -4.67
CA TYR A 95 -19.48 0.79 -4.08
C TYR A 95 -20.34 1.89 -4.71
N PRO A 96 -20.76 2.90 -3.91
CA PRO A 96 -21.35 4.12 -4.47
C PRO A 96 -20.41 4.71 -5.52
N LEU A 97 -20.97 5.29 -6.57
CA LEU A 97 -20.19 6.12 -7.47
C LEU A 97 -19.59 7.26 -6.64
N HIS A 98 -18.27 7.40 -6.72
CA HIS A 98 -17.58 8.55 -6.18
C HIS A 98 -17.61 9.61 -7.27
N ASP A 99 -18.51 10.58 -7.12
CA ASP A 99 -18.57 11.80 -7.93
C ASP A 99 -17.40 12.74 -7.59
#